data_AF-A0A7Y5KX04-F1
#
_entry.id   AF-A0A7Y5KX04-F1
#
_cell.length_a   1.000
_cell.length_b   1.000
_cell.length_c   1.000
_cell.angle_alpha   90.00
_cell.angle_beta   90.00
_cell.angle_gamma   90.00
#
_symmetry.space_group_name_H-M   'P 1'
#
loop_
_entity.id
_entity.type
_entity.pdbx_description
1 polymer ?
#
loop_
_entity_poly.entity_id
_entity_poly.type
_entity_poly.pdbx_seq_one_letter_code
_entity_poly.pdbx_strand_id
1 'polypeptide(L)'
;MSLLREVASGVMGKLGFHELHVESAIDIAERFRHITVTSPTLRSCGTGDKVQLLVPGGTRTYSPFSFDAARRALSFVVYVHGTTPGAAWGAGAKPGDVVRGFGPNSSLPLASMNGPIVLVGDETSFGVARSLLDHRGKDPQVDLIFEVTQRASSIEALRALDLATDGLVERREGDAHLLQVEERLRAALDGLGGAHLVLTGRAGTIQALRAALKSKTVAYAGQKNKAYWAPGKRGLD
;
A
#
# COMPACT_ATOMS: atom_id res chain seq x y z
N MET A 1 -29.91 31.93 22.44
CA MET A 1 -29.60 30.98 21.34
C MET A 1 -28.12 30.57 21.36
N SER A 2 -27.64 29.95 22.45
CA SER A 2 -26.19 29.66 22.61
C SER A 2 -25.87 28.31 23.25
N LEU A 3 -26.84 27.41 23.48
CA LEU A 3 -26.58 26.12 24.15
C LEU A 3 -26.87 24.88 23.28
N LEU A 4 -27.33 25.06 22.03
CA LEU A 4 -27.72 23.96 21.14
C LEU A 4 -26.68 23.60 20.06
N ARG A 5 -25.57 24.36 19.94
CA ARG A 5 -24.49 24.04 18.98
C ARG A 5 -23.37 23.17 19.55
N GLU A 6 -23.24 23.08 20.87
CA GLU A 6 -22.14 22.33 21.49
C GLU A 6 -22.44 20.83 21.70
N VAL A 7 -23.72 20.47 21.81
CA VAL A 7 -24.13 19.06 22.01
C VAL A 7 -24.22 18.28 20.68
N ALA A 8 -24.26 18.97 19.53
CA ALA A 8 -24.31 18.34 18.22
C ALA A 8 -22.94 17.86 17.68
N SER A 9 -21.82 18.28 18.27
CA SER A 9 -20.48 17.82 17.86
C SER A 9 -20.00 16.57 18.62
N GLY A 10 -20.60 16.27 19.77
CA GLY A 10 -20.15 15.22 20.69
C GLY A 10 -20.62 13.79 20.37
N VAL A 11 -21.59 13.63 19.45
CA VAL A 11 -22.22 12.32 19.18
C VAL A 11 -22.08 11.86 17.72
N MET A 12 -21.69 12.75 16.79
CA MET A 12 -21.42 12.36 15.39
C MET A 12 -19.94 12.00 15.13
N GLY A 13 -19.02 12.33 16.05
CA GLY A 13 -17.57 12.13 15.91
C GLY A 13 -17.02 10.79 16.44
N LYS A 14 -17.86 9.92 17.01
CA LYS A 14 -17.45 8.66 17.67
C LYS A 14 -17.56 7.42 16.78
N LEU A 15 -18.19 7.49 15.61
CA LEU A 15 -18.35 6.35 14.72
C LEU A 15 -17.21 6.29 13.68
N GLY A 16 -16.13 5.59 14.02
CA GLY A 16 -15.14 5.12 13.04
C GLY A 16 -13.69 5.55 13.26
N PHE A 17 -13.43 6.46 14.20
CA PHE A 17 -12.05 6.81 14.56
C PHE A 17 -11.51 5.88 15.65
N HIS A 18 -10.30 5.39 15.43
CA HIS A 18 -9.51 4.62 16.37
C HIS A 18 -8.45 5.52 16.99
N GLU A 19 -8.30 5.45 18.30
CA GLU A 19 -7.03 5.86 18.94
C GLU A 19 -6.07 4.68 18.78
N LEU A 20 -5.03 4.88 17.98
CA LEU A 20 -4.04 3.86 17.62
C LEU A 20 -2.76 4.16 18.40
N HIS A 21 -2.31 3.18 19.19
CA HIS A 21 -1.06 3.27 19.92
C HIS A 21 0.02 2.57 19.10
N VAL A 22 1.15 3.24 18.87
CA VAL A 22 2.32 2.61 18.25
C VAL A 22 2.90 1.61 19.24
N GLU A 23 2.83 0.32 18.89
CA GLU A 23 3.42 -0.77 19.67
C GLU A 23 4.89 -0.95 19.29
N SER A 24 5.19 -0.91 17.98
CA SER A 24 6.54 -1.06 17.45
C SER A 24 6.75 -0.17 16.23
N ALA A 25 7.98 0.28 16.03
CA ALA A 25 8.43 1.02 14.85
C ALA A 25 9.89 0.65 14.57
N ILE A 26 10.11 -0.24 13.61
CA ILE A 26 11.40 -0.88 13.33
C ILE A 26 11.87 -0.51 11.93
N ASP A 27 13.12 -0.09 11.80
CA ASP A 27 13.75 0.13 10.50
C ASP A 27 14.07 -1.24 9.87
N ILE A 28 13.51 -1.50 8.69
CA ILE A 28 13.71 -2.78 7.99
C ILE A 28 14.66 -2.65 6.80
N ALA A 29 14.89 -1.41 6.34
CA ALA A 29 15.88 -1.01 5.34
C ALA A 29 16.01 0.52 5.33
N GLU A 30 16.96 1.06 4.59
CA GLU A 30 17.05 2.51 4.37
C GLU A 30 15.71 3.05 3.83
N ARG A 31 15.10 4.01 4.55
CA ARG A 31 13.77 4.60 4.23
C ARG A 31 12.56 3.69 4.38
N PHE A 32 12.69 2.50 4.97
CA PHE A 32 11.54 1.62 5.21
C PHE A 32 11.39 1.33 6.70
N ARG A 33 10.18 1.61 7.23
CA ARG A 33 9.83 1.30 8.61
C ARG A 33 8.63 0.37 8.67
N HIS A 34 8.75 -0.72 9.40
CA HIS A 34 7.62 -1.55 9.80
C HIS A 34 7.04 -0.95 11.09
N ILE A 35 5.78 -0.53 11.02
CA ILE A 35 5.06 0.01 12.17
C ILE A 35 3.89 -0.91 12.51
N THR A 36 3.80 -1.29 13.78
CA THR A 36 2.63 -1.96 14.36
C THR A 36 1.90 -1.00 15.27
N VAL A 37 0.59 -0.89 15.08
CA VAL A 37 -0.30 -0.12 15.95
C VAL A 37 -1.37 -1.00 16.56
N THR A 38 -1.83 -0.69 17.76
CA THR A 38 -2.91 -1.41 18.45
C THR A 38 -4.05 -0.50 18.82
N SER A 39 -5.26 -1.08 18.88
CA SER A 39 -6.43 -0.43 19.48
C SER A 39 -7.48 -1.50 19.76
N PRO A 40 -8.15 -1.49 20.92
CA PRO A 40 -9.25 -2.43 21.20
C PRO A 40 -10.37 -2.32 20.14
N THR A 41 -10.51 -1.15 19.53
CA THR A 41 -11.56 -0.84 18.55
C THR A 41 -11.21 -1.26 17.10
N LEU A 42 -9.97 -1.64 16.79
CA LEU A 42 -9.51 -1.96 15.43
C LEU A 42 -10.19 -3.20 14.84
N ARG A 43 -11.04 -3.04 13.83
CA ARG A 43 -11.69 -4.19 13.16
C ARG A 43 -10.69 -5.03 12.35
N SER A 44 -11.13 -6.23 11.95
CA SER A 44 -10.38 -7.11 11.05
C SER A 44 -9.98 -6.36 9.77
N CYS A 45 -8.80 -6.69 9.26
CA CYS A 45 -8.27 -6.16 8.01
C CYS A 45 -8.21 -7.27 6.96
N GLY A 46 -8.80 -7.04 5.80
CA GLY A 46 -8.67 -7.90 4.64
C GLY A 46 -7.53 -7.47 3.71
N THR A 47 -7.18 -8.34 2.76
CA THR A 47 -6.17 -8.04 1.74
C THR A 47 -6.59 -6.89 0.84
N GLY A 48 -5.76 -5.85 0.82
CA GLY A 48 -6.00 -4.62 0.04
C GLY A 48 -6.97 -3.63 0.69
N ASP A 49 -7.34 -3.86 1.95
CA ASP A 49 -7.90 -2.83 2.79
C ASP A 49 -6.87 -1.72 3.06
N LYS A 50 -7.38 -0.57 3.51
CA LYS A 50 -6.57 0.59 3.87
C LYS A 50 -6.89 1.07 5.27
N VAL A 51 -5.90 1.69 5.90
CA VAL A 51 -6.06 2.51 7.10
C VAL A 51 -5.64 3.93 6.79
N GLN A 52 -6.39 4.91 7.28
CA GLN A 52 -6.09 6.32 7.14
C GLN A 52 -5.64 6.87 8.49
N LEU A 53 -4.44 7.43 8.56
CA LEU A 53 -3.89 8.06 9.76
C LEU A 53 -4.00 9.57 9.66
N LEU A 54 -4.49 10.19 10.73
CA LEU A 54 -4.54 11.64 10.88
C LEU A 54 -3.23 12.11 11.50
N VAL A 55 -2.31 12.54 10.64
CA VAL A 55 -0.98 13.04 11.03
C VAL A 55 -0.91 14.56 10.88
N PRO A 56 0.01 15.25 11.57
CA PRO A 56 0.24 16.68 11.34
C PRO A 56 0.52 16.96 9.85
N GLY A 57 -0.25 17.84 9.22
CA GLY A 57 -0.16 18.11 7.78
C GLY A 57 -1.10 17.28 6.89
N GLY A 58 -2.03 16.52 7.49
CA GLY A 58 -3.21 15.95 6.84
C GLY A 58 -3.22 14.43 6.79
N THR A 59 -4.35 13.86 6.40
CA THR A 59 -4.58 12.40 6.38
C THR A 59 -3.63 11.66 5.45
N ARG A 60 -3.16 10.48 5.86
CA ARG A 60 -2.32 9.58 5.07
C ARG A 60 -2.86 8.17 5.06
N THR A 61 -2.93 7.58 3.88
CA THR A 61 -3.44 6.24 3.65
C THR A 61 -2.28 5.26 3.62
N TYR A 62 -2.40 4.16 4.36
CA TYR A 62 -1.46 3.05 4.37
C TYR A 62 -2.22 1.76 4.04
N SER A 63 -1.50 0.79 3.46
CA SER A 63 -1.99 -0.56 3.19
C SER A 63 -1.45 -1.51 4.26
N PRO A 64 -2.27 -1.91 5.24
CA PRO A 64 -1.87 -2.91 6.20
C PRO A 64 -1.59 -4.24 5.50
N PHE A 65 -0.58 -4.94 6.00
CA PHE A 65 -0.23 -6.27 5.51
C PHE A 65 -0.57 -7.38 6.49
N SER A 66 -0.74 -7.07 7.78
CA SER A 66 -1.09 -8.06 8.80
C SER A 66 -2.04 -7.47 9.85
N PHE A 67 -2.93 -8.32 10.36
CA PHE A 67 -3.81 -8.04 11.47
C PHE A 67 -3.80 -9.20 12.49
N ASP A 68 -3.44 -8.90 13.73
CA ASP A 68 -3.50 -9.83 14.85
C ASP A 68 -4.81 -9.63 15.62
N ALA A 69 -5.71 -10.60 15.56
CA ALA A 69 -7.02 -10.50 16.18
C ALA A 69 -6.97 -10.54 17.72
N ALA A 70 -6.00 -11.26 18.30
CA ALA A 70 -5.87 -11.40 19.74
C ALA A 70 -5.36 -10.11 20.38
N ARG A 71 -4.34 -9.49 19.77
CA ARG A 71 -3.79 -8.21 20.22
C ARG A 71 -4.52 -6.99 19.67
N ARG A 72 -5.37 -7.17 18.67
CA ARG A 72 -6.00 -6.09 17.89
C ARG A 72 -4.93 -5.15 17.33
N ALA A 73 -3.92 -5.77 16.71
CA ALA A 73 -2.75 -5.10 16.17
C ALA A 73 -2.78 -5.08 14.64
N LEU A 74 -2.36 -3.97 14.05
CA LEU A 74 -2.32 -3.73 12.61
C LEU A 74 -0.90 -3.33 12.21
N SER A 75 -0.31 -4.04 11.25
CA SER A 75 1.03 -3.76 10.76
C SER A 75 1.00 -3.22 9.33
N PHE A 76 1.81 -2.20 9.06
CA PHE A 76 2.05 -1.65 7.73
C PHE A 76 3.50 -1.18 7.57
N VAL A 77 3.91 -1.02 6.31
CA VAL A 77 5.22 -0.48 5.95
C VAL A 77 5.04 0.99 5.58
N VAL A 78 5.91 1.83 6.14
CA VAL A 78 6.04 3.23 5.74
C VAL A 78 7.30 3.38 4.92
N TYR A 79 7.13 3.76 3.65
CA TYR A 79 8.23 4.27 2.84
C TYR A 79 8.45 5.76 3.16
N VAL A 80 9.54 6.06 3.85
CA VAL A 80 9.91 7.39 4.32
C VAL A 80 10.66 8.10 3.20
N HIS A 81 9.92 8.83 2.35
CA HIS A 81 10.49 9.57 1.24
C HIS A 81 10.04 11.03 1.19
N GLY A 82 10.99 11.91 0.87
CA GLY A 82 10.79 13.35 0.78
C GLY A 82 10.33 13.97 2.10
N THR A 83 9.73 15.16 2.00
CA THR A 83 9.27 15.96 3.15
C THR A 83 7.76 15.88 3.32
N THR A 84 7.16 14.73 3.03
CA THR A 84 5.70 14.59 3.14
C THR A 84 5.29 14.39 4.60
N PRO A 85 4.10 14.87 5.01
CA PRO A 85 3.52 14.59 6.33
C PRO A 85 3.54 13.11 6.75
N GLY A 86 3.32 12.19 5.81
CA GLY A 86 3.39 10.75 6.09
C GLY A 86 4.81 10.27 6.37
N ALA A 87 5.78 10.74 5.57
CA ALA A 87 7.19 10.46 5.80
C ALA A 87 7.68 11.04 7.14
N ALA A 88 7.28 12.27 7.48
CA ALA A 88 7.65 12.91 8.75
C ALA A 88 7.09 12.15 9.96
N TRP A 89 5.81 11.78 9.92
CA TRP A 89 5.21 10.95 10.98
C TRP A 89 5.87 9.57 11.04
N GLY A 90 6.03 8.90 9.90
CA GLY A 90 6.63 7.58 9.84
C GLY A 90 8.05 7.56 10.38
N ALA A 91 8.87 8.55 10.04
CA ALA A 91 10.22 8.71 10.56
C ALA A 91 10.25 8.95 12.08
N GLY A 92 9.30 9.73 12.60
CA GLY A 92 9.25 10.11 14.02
C GLY A 92 8.52 9.13 14.93
N ALA A 93 7.74 8.20 14.39
CA ALA A 93 6.93 7.26 15.16
C ALA A 93 7.81 6.38 16.06
N LYS A 94 7.43 6.28 17.33
CA LYS A 94 8.09 5.43 18.34
C LYS A 94 7.05 4.73 19.23
N PRO A 95 7.40 3.59 19.87
CA PRO A 95 6.53 2.93 20.81
C PRO A 95 5.95 3.90 21.86
N GLY A 96 4.65 3.79 22.12
CA GLY A 96 3.89 4.66 23.02
C GLY A 96 3.29 5.91 22.36
N ASP A 97 3.70 6.27 21.14
CA ASP A 97 3.04 7.36 20.41
C ASP A 97 1.58 7.02 20.10
N VAL A 98 0.75 8.06 20.04
CA VAL A 98 -0.67 7.94 19.73
C VAL A 98 -0.98 8.68 18.44
N VAL A 99 -1.71 8.01 17.54
CA VAL A 99 -2.23 8.60 16.30
C VAL A 99 -3.70 8.26 16.15
N ARG A 100 -4.50 9.20 15.66
CA ARG A 100 -5.90 8.92 15.31
C ARG A 100 -5.95 8.28 13.93
N GLY A 101 -6.72 7.21 13.79
CA GLY A 101 -6.89 6.52 12.51
C GLY A 101 -8.34 6.26 12.16
N PHE A 102 -8.59 5.95 10.89
CA PHE A 102 -9.88 5.50 10.36
C PHE A 102 -9.69 4.23 9.53
N GLY A 103 -10.59 3.27 9.69
CA GLY A 103 -10.48 1.93 9.07
C GLY A 103 -9.90 0.86 10.01
N PRO A 104 -9.64 -0.36 9.55
CA PRO A 104 -9.52 -0.74 8.14
C PRO A 104 -10.81 -0.61 7.34
N ASN A 105 -10.70 -0.19 6.08
CA ASN A 105 -11.82 -0.16 5.11
C ASN A 105 -11.39 -0.76 3.78
N SER A 106 -12.35 -1.34 3.05
CA SER A 106 -12.10 -1.83 1.70
C SER A 106 -11.62 -0.72 0.76
N SER A 107 -10.55 -0.99 0.01
CA SER A 107 -9.97 -0.06 -0.96
C SER A 107 -9.63 -0.75 -2.27
N LEU A 108 -8.95 -1.89 -2.17
CA LEU A 108 -8.56 -2.71 -3.30
C LEU A 108 -8.94 -4.16 -2.96
N PRO A 109 -10.20 -4.59 -3.20
CA PRO A 109 -10.66 -5.91 -2.75
C PRO A 109 -10.01 -7.01 -3.61
N LEU A 110 -8.83 -7.47 -3.18
CA LEU A 110 -8.02 -8.48 -3.88
C LEU A 110 -8.42 -9.92 -3.51
N ALA A 111 -9.04 -10.09 -2.34
CA ALA A 111 -9.44 -11.40 -1.86
C ALA A 111 -10.47 -12.10 -2.77
N SER A 112 -11.29 -11.34 -3.49
CA SER A 112 -12.30 -11.87 -4.41
C SER A 112 -11.80 -12.15 -5.84
N MET A 113 -10.52 -11.90 -6.12
CA MET A 113 -9.93 -12.16 -7.43
C MET A 113 -9.49 -13.61 -7.50
N ASN A 114 -10.10 -14.39 -8.39
CA ASN A 114 -9.79 -15.80 -8.55
C ASN A 114 -8.78 -16.01 -9.68
N GLY A 115 -7.79 -16.89 -9.49
CA GLY A 115 -6.75 -17.17 -10.48
C GLY A 115 -5.51 -16.27 -10.36
N PRO A 116 -4.58 -16.37 -11.32
CA PRO A 116 -3.28 -15.71 -11.24
C PRO A 116 -3.39 -14.19 -11.20
N ILE A 117 -2.42 -13.52 -10.56
CA ILE A 117 -2.36 -12.05 -10.48
C ILE A 117 -0.99 -11.56 -10.91
N VAL A 118 -0.94 -10.53 -11.75
CA VAL A 118 0.24 -9.68 -11.92
C VAL A 118 0.00 -8.36 -11.20
N LEU A 119 0.78 -8.10 -10.16
CA LEU A 119 0.74 -6.85 -9.40
C LEU A 119 1.91 -5.97 -9.79
N VAL A 120 1.60 -4.78 -10.32
CA VAL A 120 2.58 -3.72 -10.56
C VAL A 120 2.39 -2.63 -9.52
N GLY A 121 3.48 -2.19 -8.92
CA GLY A 121 3.47 -1.13 -7.92
C GLY A 121 4.82 -0.47 -7.74
N ASP A 122 5.00 0.13 -6.57
CA ASP A 122 6.27 0.69 -6.15
C ASP A 122 6.53 0.43 -4.66
N GLU A 123 7.46 1.17 -4.04
CA GLU A 123 7.79 1.03 -2.61
C GLU A 123 6.56 1.13 -1.69
N THR A 124 5.56 1.94 -2.09
CA THR A 124 4.31 2.11 -1.34
C THR A 124 3.36 0.92 -1.48
N SER A 125 3.65 -0.01 -2.40
CA SER A 125 2.85 -1.20 -2.68
C SER A 125 3.37 -2.46 -1.99
N PHE A 126 4.50 -2.42 -1.30
CA PHE A 126 5.08 -3.61 -0.67
C PHE A 126 4.15 -4.24 0.39
N GLY A 127 3.44 -3.40 1.17
CA GLY A 127 2.47 -3.88 2.15
C GLY A 127 1.30 -4.65 1.51
N VAL A 128 0.71 -4.12 0.44
CA VAL A 128 -0.41 -4.82 -0.23
C VAL A 128 0.07 -6.11 -0.92
N ALA A 129 1.29 -6.15 -1.43
CA ALA A 129 1.88 -7.36 -2.00
C ALA A 129 2.08 -8.47 -0.94
N ARG A 130 2.63 -8.12 0.24
CA ARG A 130 2.74 -9.06 1.37
C ARG A 130 1.38 -9.61 1.77
N SER A 131 0.40 -8.72 1.96
CA SER A 131 -0.97 -9.10 2.31
C SER A 131 -1.60 -10.05 1.28
N LEU A 132 -1.29 -9.86 0.00
CA LEU A 132 -1.78 -10.69 -1.09
C LEU A 132 -1.18 -12.10 -1.05
N LEU A 133 0.14 -12.21 -0.85
CA LEU A 133 0.78 -13.52 -0.74
C LEU A 133 0.31 -14.30 0.48
N ASP A 134 0.16 -13.63 1.63
CA ASP A 134 -0.37 -14.26 2.85
C ASP A 134 -1.77 -14.83 2.65
N HIS A 135 -2.62 -14.11 1.91
CA HIS A 135 -3.97 -14.55 1.63
C HIS A 135 -4.04 -15.69 0.60
N ARG A 136 -3.11 -15.75 -0.35
CA ARG A 136 -3.03 -16.83 -1.34
C ARG A 136 -2.41 -18.12 -0.80
N GLY A 137 -1.50 -18.02 0.17
CA GLY A 137 -0.88 -19.17 0.81
C GLY A 137 0.15 -19.88 -0.08
N LYS A 138 0.11 -21.22 -0.12
CA LYS A 138 1.08 -22.04 -0.85
C LYS A 138 0.74 -22.03 -2.34
N ASP A 139 1.73 -21.71 -3.18
CA ASP A 139 1.59 -21.48 -4.63
C ASP A 139 0.63 -20.33 -4.99
N PRO A 140 1.05 -19.08 -4.76
CA PRO A 140 0.15 -17.96 -4.83
C PRO A 140 -0.30 -17.60 -6.26
N GLN A 141 0.40 -18.09 -7.30
CA GLN A 141 0.23 -17.65 -8.69
C GLN A 141 0.23 -16.12 -8.83
N VAL A 142 1.16 -15.46 -8.12
CA VAL A 142 1.32 -14.00 -8.12
C VAL A 142 2.68 -13.63 -8.68
N ASP A 143 2.69 -12.79 -9.72
CA ASP A 143 3.89 -12.11 -10.20
C ASP A 143 3.93 -10.67 -9.69
N LEU A 144 5.07 -10.27 -9.12
CA LEU A 144 5.25 -8.95 -8.50
C LEU A 144 6.24 -8.14 -9.32
N ILE A 145 5.87 -6.95 -9.75
CA ILE A 145 6.74 -6.03 -10.50
C ILE A 145 6.73 -4.68 -9.79
N PHE A 146 7.90 -4.18 -9.41
CA PHE A 146 7.99 -2.90 -8.71
C PHE A 146 8.96 -1.94 -9.39
N GLU A 147 8.50 -0.74 -9.70
CA GLU A 147 9.42 0.37 -9.95
C GLU A 147 9.91 0.94 -8.61
N VAL A 148 11.22 1.16 -8.46
CA VAL A 148 11.81 1.59 -7.18
C VAL A 148 12.85 2.69 -7.34
N THR A 149 12.96 3.57 -6.36
CA THR A 149 13.90 4.69 -6.37
C THR A 149 15.34 4.23 -6.21
N GLN A 150 15.56 3.25 -5.33
CA GLN A 150 16.90 2.75 -5.01
C GLN A 150 16.81 1.24 -4.85
N ARG A 151 17.51 0.51 -5.73
CA ARG A 151 17.38 -0.94 -5.80
C ARG A 151 17.84 -1.64 -4.53
N ALA A 152 18.96 -1.22 -3.95
CA ALA A 152 19.58 -1.90 -2.80
C ALA A 152 18.68 -1.92 -1.55
N SER A 153 18.21 -0.74 -1.11
CA SER A 153 17.29 -0.61 0.03
C SER A 153 15.95 -1.29 -0.21
N SER A 154 15.46 -1.29 -1.45
CA SER A 154 14.24 -2.03 -1.81
C SER A 154 14.41 -3.55 -1.70
N ILE A 155 15.58 -4.11 -2.06
CA ILE A 155 15.88 -5.53 -1.88
C ILE A 155 15.84 -5.91 -0.40
N GLU A 156 16.45 -5.09 0.46
CA GLU A 156 16.45 -5.31 1.91
C GLU A 156 15.03 -5.29 2.48
N ALA A 157 14.24 -4.28 2.11
CA ALA A 157 12.85 -4.15 2.56
C ALA A 157 11.97 -5.31 2.10
N LEU A 158 12.09 -5.74 0.83
CA LEU A 158 11.34 -6.89 0.31
C LEU A 158 11.71 -8.18 1.03
N ARG A 159 13.00 -8.42 1.29
CA ARG A 159 13.44 -9.59 2.07
C ARG A 159 12.89 -9.58 3.49
N ALA A 160 12.87 -8.42 4.15
CA ALA A 160 12.28 -8.27 5.49
C ALA A 160 10.76 -8.53 5.53
N LEU A 161 10.10 -8.52 4.36
CA LEU A 161 8.68 -8.84 4.19
C LEU A 161 8.46 -10.21 3.53
N ASP A 162 9.50 -11.03 3.40
CA ASP A 162 9.44 -12.33 2.70
C ASP A 162 8.86 -12.22 1.28
N LEU A 163 9.23 -11.17 0.55
CA LEU A 163 8.84 -10.91 -0.83
C LEU A 163 10.00 -11.18 -1.80
N ALA A 164 9.65 -11.66 -3.00
CA ALA A 164 10.60 -11.86 -4.08
C ALA A 164 11.18 -10.52 -4.59
N THR A 165 12.39 -10.56 -5.17
CA THR A 165 13.17 -9.33 -5.51
C THR A 165 13.56 -9.23 -6.99
N ASP A 166 13.25 -10.26 -7.77
CA ASP A 166 13.50 -10.41 -9.20
C ASP A 166 12.66 -9.48 -10.08
N GLY A 167 11.50 -9.06 -9.58
CA GLY A 167 10.59 -8.11 -10.22
C GLY A 167 10.95 -6.62 -10.11
N LEU A 168 12.08 -6.27 -9.47
CA LEU A 168 12.48 -4.88 -9.28
C LEU A 168 12.99 -4.23 -10.57
N VAL A 169 12.53 -3.02 -10.85
CA VAL A 169 13.02 -2.12 -11.90
C VAL A 169 13.36 -0.76 -11.26
N GLU A 170 14.60 -0.32 -11.39
CA GLU A 170 15.01 0.97 -10.81
C GLU A 170 14.54 2.14 -11.68
N ARG A 171 13.97 3.17 -11.04
CA ARG A 171 13.46 4.37 -11.72
C ARG A 171 14.60 5.11 -12.38
N ARG A 172 14.33 5.64 -13.58
CA ARG A 172 15.28 6.43 -14.37
C ARG A 172 14.69 7.79 -14.69
N GLU A 173 15.56 8.75 -14.97
CA GLU A 173 15.17 10.08 -15.41
C GLU A 173 14.23 10.03 -16.62
N GLY A 174 13.28 10.96 -16.67
CA GLY A 174 12.31 11.03 -17.76
C GLY A 174 11.43 9.79 -17.89
N ASP A 175 11.30 8.99 -16.83
CA ASP A 175 10.53 7.74 -16.81
C ASP A 175 11.02 6.68 -17.82
N ALA A 176 12.30 6.73 -18.21
CA ALA A 176 12.89 5.82 -19.19
C ALA A 176 12.84 4.33 -18.79
N HIS A 177 12.63 4.03 -17.50
CA HIS A 177 12.46 2.67 -16.98
C HIS A 177 11.08 2.07 -17.29
N LEU A 178 10.07 2.87 -17.66
CA LEU A 178 8.71 2.38 -17.86
C LEU A 178 8.60 1.38 -19.02
N LEU A 179 9.47 1.48 -20.03
CA LEU A 179 9.56 0.47 -21.10
C LEU A 179 9.92 -0.90 -20.53
N GLN A 180 10.87 -0.97 -19.60
CA GLN A 180 11.26 -2.22 -18.94
C GLN A 180 10.14 -2.75 -18.03
N VAL A 181 9.41 -1.87 -17.33
CA VAL A 181 8.25 -2.27 -16.52
C VAL A 181 7.15 -2.84 -17.42
N GLU A 182 6.88 -2.21 -18.57
CA GLU A 182 5.91 -2.69 -19.55
C GLU A 182 6.31 -4.06 -20.12
N GLU A 183 7.56 -4.23 -20.54
CA GLU A 183 8.06 -5.51 -21.07
C GLU A 183 7.87 -6.65 -20.07
N ARG A 184 8.24 -6.44 -18.80
CA ARG A 184 8.03 -7.42 -17.73
C ARG A 184 6.56 -7.70 -17.48
N LEU A 185 5.72 -6.68 -17.49
CA LEU A 185 4.27 -6.83 -17.32
C LEU A 185 3.67 -7.71 -18.41
N ARG A 186 4.05 -7.48 -19.68
CA ARG A 186 3.56 -8.31 -20.78
C ARG A 186 4.03 -9.75 -20.65
N ALA A 187 5.31 -9.96 -20.38
CA ALA A 187 5.86 -11.30 -20.19
C ALA A 187 5.16 -12.07 -19.05
N ALA A 188 4.85 -11.40 -17.94
CA ALA A 188 4.13 -11.99 -16.81
C ALA A 188 2.67 -12.33 -17.14
N LEU A 189 1.97 -11.42 -17.85
CA LEU A 189 0.58 -11.66 -18.28
C LEU A 189 0.49 -12.84 -19.26
N ASP A 190 1.42 -12.92 -20.21
CA ASP A 190 1.50 -14.00 -21.19
C ASP A 190 1.89 -15.33 -20.52
N GLY A 191 2.86 -15.29 -19.59
CA GLY A 191 3.38 -16.48 -18.90
C GLY A 191 2.39 -17.14 -17.94
N LEU A 192 1.60 -16.35 -17.21
CA LEU A 192 0.60 -16.88 -16.27
C LEU A 192 -0.70 -17.32 -16.95
N GLY A 193 -1.07 -16.69 -18.07
CA GLY A 193 -2.27 -17.01 -18.84
C GLY A 193 -3.58 -16.69 -18.09
N GLY A 194 -4.35 -15.72 -18.59
CA GLY A 194 -5.61 -15.35 -17.95
C GLY A 194 -5.44 -14.71 -16.57
N ALA A 195 -4.26 -14.16 -16.27
CA ALA A 195 -4.01 -13.44 -15.03
C ALA A 195 -4.88 -12.18 -14.93
N HIS A 196 -5.20 -11.78 -13.70
CA HIS A 196 -5.73 -10.47 -13.42
C HIS A 196 -4.60 -9.44 -13.24
N LEU A 197 -4.84 -8.20 -13.68
CA LEU A 197 -3.91 -7.09 -13.54
C LEU A 197 -4.26 -6.21 -12.32
N VAL A 198 -3.30 -6.02 -11.43
CA VAL A 198 -3.41 -5.09 -10.29
C VAL A 198 -2.37 -3.99 -10.43
N LEU A 199 -2.79 -2.73 -10.45
CA LEU A 199 -1.90 -1.58 -10.58
C LEU A 199 -1.99 -0.67 -9.35
N THR A 200 -0.89 -0.42 -8.66
CA THR A 200 -0.84 0.41 -7.44
C THR A 200 0.33 1.42 -7.48
N GLY A 201 0.47 2.28 -6.47
CA GLY A 201 1.60 3.20 -6.38
C GLY A 201 1.42 4.48 -7.19
N ARG A 202 2.42 4.85 -8.01
CA ARG A 202 2.48 6.12 -8.75
C ARG A 202 1.43 6.22 -9.87
N ALA A 203 0.59 7.27 -9.82
CA ALA A 203 -0.46 7.51 -10.81
C ALA A 203 0.05 7.58 -12.26
N GLY A 204 1.21 8.22 -12.49
CA GLY A 204 1.81 8.34 -13.83
C GLY A 204 2.17 6.99 -14.44
N THR A 205 2.70 6.06 -13.63
CA THR A 205 3.02 4.69 -14.06
C THR A 205 1.75 3.92 -14.41
N ILE A 206 0.71 4.01 -13.58
CA ILE A 206 -0.59 3.39 -13.85
C ILE A 206 -1.15 3.90 -15.19
N GLN A 207 -1.07 5.20 -15.45
CA GLN A 207 -1.55 5.80 -16.70
C GLN A 207 -0.75 5.31 -17.92
N ALA A 208 0.58 5.34 -17.83
CA ALA A 208 1.47 4.92 -18.90
C ALA A 208 1.27 3.45 -19.29
N LEU A 209 1.26 2.54 -18.31
CA LEU A 209 1.08 1.10 -18.56
C LEU A 209 -0.28 0.79 -19.16
N ARG A 210 -1.35 1.45 -18.69
CA ARG A 210 -2.69 1.29 -19.28
C ARG A 210 -2.75 1.77 -20.73
N ALA A 211 -2.11 2.90 -21.04
CA ALA A 211 -2.03 3.41 -22.41
C ALA A 211 -1.28 2.43 -23.31
N ALA A 212 -0.15 1.89 -22.83
CA ALA A 212 0.66 0.93 -23.56
C ALA A 212 -0.10 -0.39 -23.83
N LEU A 213 -0.77 -0.95 -22.82
CA LEU A 213 -1.59 -2.17 -22.99
C LEU A 213 -2.78 -1.96 -23.94
N LYS A 214 -3.33 -0.74 -24.01
CA LYS A 214 -4.37 -0.42 -25.01
C LYS A 214 -3.82 -0.38 -26.45
N SER A 215 -2.58 0.07 -26.62
CA SER A 215 -1.95 0.18 -27.96
C SER A 215 -1.54 -1.17 -28.56
N LYS A 216 -1.27 -2.16 -27.71
CA LYS A 216 -0.91 -3.53 -28.10
C LYS A 216 -1.69 -4.49 -27.23
N THR A 217 -2.77 -5.05 -27.79
CA THR A 217 -3.71 -5.92 -27.07
C THR A 217 -2.98 -7.09 -26.41
N VAL A 218 -3.03 -7.14 -25.07
CA VAL A 218 -2.61 -8.29 -24.25
C VAL A 218 -3.82 -8.73 -23.45
N ALA A 219 -4.06 -10.04 -23.40
CA ALA A 219 -5.21 -10.60 -22.70
C ALA A 219 -4.96 -10.69 -21.19
N TYR A 220 -5.91 -10.24 -20.40
CA TYR A 220 -5.94 -10.44 -18.95
C TYR A 220 -7.40 -10.55 -18.48
N ALA A 221 -7.66 -11.34 -17.44
CA ALA A 221 -9.02 -11.70 -17.01
C ALA A 221 -9.79 -10.51 -16.39
N GLY A 222 -9.08 -9.49 -15.95
CA GLY A 222 -9.67 -8.25 -15.45
C GLY A 222 -8.62 -7.35 -14.82
N GLN A 223 -9.00 -6.12 -14.46
CA GLN A 223 -8.07 -5.14 -13.91
C GLN A 223 -8.65 -4.46 -12.67
N LYS A 224 -7.80 -4.24 -11.66
CA LYS A 224 -8.02 -3.27 -10.58
C LYS A 224 -6.86 -2.30 -10.54
N ASN A 225 -7.13 -1.03 -10.21
CA ASN A 225 -6.08 -0.04 -10.03
C ASN A 225 -6.37 0.88 -8.85
N LYS A 226 -5.30 1.32 -8.18
CA LYS A 226 -5.37 2.28 -7.09
C LYS A 226 -4.10 3.14 -7.05
N ALA A 227 -4.21 4.39 -7.49
CA ALA A 227 -3.12 5.34 -7.33
C ALA A 227 -2.97 5.72 -5.84
N TYR A 228 -1.77 5.57 -5.30
CA TYR A 228 -1.43 5.97 -3.92
C TYR A 228 -0.83 7.36 -3.87
N TRP A 229 -0.10 7.76 -4.91
CA TRP A 229 0.53 9.07 -4.97
C TRP A 229 0.69 9.57 -6.42
N ALA A 230 0.85 10.89 -6.55
CA ALA A 230 1.20 11.54 -7.81
C ALA A 230 2.03 12.79 -7.51
N PRO A 231 3.03 13.14 -8.35
CA PRO A 231 3.78 14.39 -8.20
C PRO A 231 2.85 15.60 -8.04
N GLY A 232 3.12 16.45 -7.05
CA GLY A 232 2.33 17.66 -6.77
C GLY A 232 0.95 17.44 -6.15
N LYS A 233 0.53 16.19 -5.89
CA LYS A 233 -0.75 15.88 -5.22
C LYS A 233 -0.50 15.50 -3.76
N ARG A 234 -1.47 15.83 -2.89
CA ARG A 234 -1.45 15.51 -1.46
C ARG A 234 -2.72 14.76 -1.08
N GLY A 235 -2.58 13.71 -0.26
CA GLY A 235 -3.71 12.99 0.33
C GLY A 235 -4.64 12.33 -0.68
N LEU A 236 -4.11 11.66 -1.70
CA LEU A 236 -4.92 10.81 -2.57
C LEU A 236 -5.57 9.70 -1.73
N ASP A 237 -6.84 9.43 -2.00
CA ASP A 237 -7.63 8.44 -1.26
C ASP A 237 -8.19 7.32 -2.12
#